data_AF-A0A8C9KAN6-F1
#
_entry.id   AF-A0A8C9KAN6-F1
#
_cell.length_a   1.000
_cell.length_b   1.000
_cell.length_c   1.000
_cell.angle_alpha   90.00
_cell.angle_beta   90.00
_cell.angle_gamma   90.00
#
_symmetry.space_group_name_H-M   'P 1'
#
loop_
_entity.id
_entity.type
_entity.pdbx_description
1 polymer ?
#
loop_
_entity_poly.entity_id
_entity_poly.type
_entity_poly.pdbx_seq_one_letter_code
_entity_poly.pdbx_strand_id
1 'polypeptide(L)'
;PIAWTPERVRANSLSFTVVFPAASKGPGRTCASPGTSSELLFLLWLVQDQLQGWIRGNVSACASSVFIFDEMDKLHPGVIDAIKPFLDYYEQVDGVSYRKAIFMFLSNAGGDLITKTALDFWRAGRKREDIQLKDLEPVLSVGVFNNKHSGLWRSGLIDRNLIDYFIPFLPLEYRHVKMCVRAEMRARGSAVDEDIVTRVAEEMTFFPKGEKIYSDKGCKTVQSRLDFH
;
A
#
# COMPACT_ATOMS: atom_id res chain seq x y z
N PRO A 1 15.48 4.10 -22.88
CA PRO A 1 15.22 2.67 -22.55
C PRO A 1 15.98 2.27 -21.28
N ILE A 2 15.37 2.49 -20.12
CA ILE A 2 15.93 2.06 -18.84
C ILE A 2 15.53 0.59 -18.68
N ALA A 3 16.49 -0.29 -18.90
CA ALA A 3 16.35 -1.72 -18.71
C ALA A 3 16.41 -2.03 -17.21
N TRP A 4 15.33 -2.55 -16.64
CA TRP A 4 15.34 -3.12 -15.30
C TRP A 4 15.87 -4.55 -15.38
N THR A 5 17.10 -4.76 -14.92
CA THR A 5 17.64 -6.11 -14.69
C THR A 5 17.01 -6.70 -13.42
N PRO A 6 16.58 -7.97 -13.42
CA PRO A 6 15.96 -8.61 -12.26
C PRO A 6 17.04 -9.10 -11.30
N GLU A 7 17.76 -8.18 -10.65
CA GLU A 7 18.56 -8.54 -9.47
C GLU A 7 17.67 -8.47 -8.23
N ARG A 8 17.13 -9.65 -7.89
CA ARG A 8 16.84 -10.13 -6.52
C ARG A 8 16.57 -9.00 -5.52
N VAL A 9 15.40 -8.36 -5.64
CA VAL A 9 14.76 -7.65 -4.53
C VAL A 9 14.45 -8.71 -3.48
N ARG A 10 15.40 -8.94 -2.58
CA ARG A 10 15.09 -9.52 -1.27
C ARG A 10 14.22 -8.47 -0.59
N ALA A 11 12.91 -8.64 -0.73
CA ALA A 11 11.94 -8.05 0.17
C ALA A 11 12.23 -8.65 1.56
N ASN A 12 13.24 -8.11 2.25
CA ASN A 12 13.14 -8.03 3.68
C ASN A 12 11.93 -7.14 3.90
N SER A 13 10.83 -7.77 4.28
CA SER A 13 9.71 -7.11 4.91
C SER A 13 10.30 -6.24 6.02
N LEU A 14 10.55 -4.95 5.74
CA LEU A 14 10.52 -3.93 6.75
C LEU A 14 9.04 -3.78 7.10
N SER A 15 8.51 -4.81 7.76
CA SER A 15 7.41 -4.60 8.67
C SER A 15 7.88 -3.47 9.56
N PHE A 16 7.16 -2.35 9.55
CA PHE A 16 7.30 -1.31 10.54
C PHE A 16 6.94 -1.92 11.90
N THR A 17 7.89 -2.64 12.51
CA THR A 17 7.91 -2.79 13.95
C THR A 17 8.66 -1.58 14.43
N VAL A 18 7.92 -0.56 14.87
CA VAL A 18 8.48 0.49 15.72
C VAL A 18 8.94 -0.20 17.00
N VAL A 19 10.21 -0.62 17.04
CA VAL A 19 10.83 -1.14 18.25
C VAL A 19 11.10 0.08 19.13
N PHE A 20 10.22 0.31 20.10
CA PHE A 20 10.44 1.30 21.14
C PHE A 20 11.72 0.93 21.91
N PRO A 21 12.70 1.83 22.06
CA PRO A 21 13.68 1.67 23.12
C PRO A 21 12.91 1.70 24.44
N ALA A 22 13.10 0.66 25.26
CA ALA A 22 12.57 0.63 26.61
C ALA A 22 12.97 1.92 27.31
N ALA A 23 11.98 2.66 27.80
CA ALA A 23 12.20 3.89 28.54
C ALA A 23 13.12 3.59 29.74
N SER A 24 14.37 4.06 29.67
CA SER A 24 15.25 4.14 30.83
C SER A 24 14.59 5.08 31.83
N LYS A 25 14.01 4.51 32.89
CA LYS A 25 13.52 5.28 34.04
C LYS A 25 14.73 5.88 34.75
N GLY A 26 15.06 7.13 34.40
CA GLY A 26 15.88 7.99 35.27
C GLY A 26 15.13 8.26 36.59
N PRO A 27 15.84 8.38 37.72
CA PRO A 27 15.21 8.56 39.02
C PRO A 27 14.66 9.98 39.14
N GLY A 28 13.38 10.09 39.45
CA GLY A 28 12.78 11.35 39.89
C GLY A 28 12.01 12.12 38.83
N ARG A 29 10.90 11.57 38.34
CA ARG A 29 9.65 12.34 38.15
C ARG A 29 8.48 11.49 38.61
N THR A 30 7.71 12.07 39.50
CA THR A 30 6.53 11.51 40.18
C THR A 30 5.52 10.95 39.19
N CYS A 31 4.93 9.79 39.56
CA CYS A 31 3.83 9.15 38.86
C CYS A 31 2.68 10.13 38.63
N ALA A 32 2.36 10.43 37.38
CA ALA A 32 1.06 10.95 36.99
C ALA A 32 0.13 9.76 36.77
N SER A 33 -0.98 9.71 37.50
CA SER A 33 -2.05 8.72 37.31
C SER A 33 -2.83 9.00 36.02
N PRO A 34 -3.43 7.96 35.40
CA PRO A 34 -3.73 7.92 33.97
C PRO A 34 -5.09 8.54 33.63
N GLY A 35 -5.20 9.19 32.47
CA GLY A 35 -6.50 9.53 31.90
C GLY A 35 -6.56 10.65 30.87
N THR A 36 -6.58 10.24 29.60
CA THR A 36 -7.42 10.80 28.50
C THR A 36 -6.91 12.05 27.75
N SER A 37 -6.73 11.89 26.44
CA SER A 37 -6.33 12.88 25.41
C SER A 37 -4.86 13.32 25.37
N SER A 38 -4.25 13.74 26.48
CA SER A 38 -2.89 14.31 26.46
C SER A 38 -1.78 13.31 26.11
N GLU A 39 -1.84 12.07 26.62
CA GLU A 39 -0.85 11.03 26.33
C GLU A 39 -0.93 10.54 24.87
N LEU A 40 -2.14 10.39 24.32
CA LEU A 40 -2.36 10.03 22.92
C LEU A 40 -1.87 11.13 21.97
N LEU A 41 -2.13 12.40 22.30
CA LEU A 41 -1.60 13.55 21.58
C LEU A 41 -0.07 13.61 21.64
N PHE A 42 0.53 13.31 22.80
CA PHE A 42 1.98 13.27 22.95
C PHE A 42 2.62 12.13 22.15
N LEU A 43 2.04 10.93 22.18
CA LEU A 43 2.51 9.80 21.38
C LEU A 43 2.38 10.08 19.88
N LEU A 44 1.27 10.68 19.44
CA LEU A 44 1.10 11.08 18.05
C LEU A 44 2.13 12.12 17.63
N TRP A 45 2.36 13.14 18.47
CA TRP A 45 3.38 14.16 18.22
C TRP A 45 4.79 13.54 18.11
N LEU A 46 5.14 12.61 19.00
CA LEU A 46 6.43 11.92 18.96
C LEU A 46 6.60 11.10 17.69
N VAL A 47 5.54 10.44 17.21
CA VAL A 47 5.57 9.71 15.93
C VAL A 47 5.74 10.68 14.75
N GLN A 48 5.03 11.81 14.76
CA GLN A 48 5.15 12.83 13.71
C GLN A 48 6.58 13.40 13.67
N ASP A 49 7.15 13.75 14.81
CA ASP A 49 8.50 14.32 14.94
C ASP A 49 9.58 13.33 14.46
N GLN A 50 9.50 12.08 14.92
CA GLN A 50 10.42 11.02 14.48
C GLN A 50 10.34 10.77 12.96
N LEU A 51 9.13 10.75 12.41
CA LEU A 51 8.92 10.55 10.97
C LEU A 51 9.51 11.71 10.16
N GLN A 52 9.25 12.95 10.57
CA GLN A 52 9.79 14.14 9.90
C GLN A 52 11.32 14.19 9.97
N GLY A 53 11.90 13.87 11.13
CA GLY A 53 13.35 13.80 11.31
C GLY A 53 13.98 12.72 10.43
N TRP A 54 13.35 11.54 10.35
CA TRP A 54 13.84 10.43 9.54
C TRP A 54 13.78 10.72 8.03
N ILE A 55 12.68 11.31 7.54
CA ILE A 55 12.57 11.72 6.13
C ILE A 55 13.63 12.77 5.81
N ARG A 56 13.75 13.82 6.64
CA ARG A 56 14.75 14.88 6.45
C ARG A 56 16.17 14.34 6.43
N GLY A 57 16.52 13.46 7.37
CA GLY A 57 17.84 12.84 7.43
C GLY A 57 18.19 12.06 6.17
N ASN A 58 17.26 11.24 5.68
CA ASN A 58 17.49 10.43 4.47
C ASN A 58 17.58 11.28 3.20
N VAL A 59 16.70 12.27 3.01
CA VAL A 59 16.75 13.14 1.83
C VAL A 59 17.99 14.04 1.85
N SER A 60 18.43 14.48 3.03
CA SER A 60 19.68 15.23 3.18
C SER A 60 20.90 14.40 2.77
N ALA A 61 20.89 13.09 3.05
CA ALA A 61 21.94 12.17 2.63
C ALA A 61 21.84 11.78 1.14
N CYS A 62 20.61 11.60 0.64
CA CYS A 62 20.34 11.23 -0.75
C CYS A 62 19.04 11.87 -1.24
N ALA A 63 19.15 12.85 -2.14
CA ALA A 63 17.97 13.54 -2.68
C ALA A 63 17.01 12.62 -3.45
N SER A 64 17.47 11.45 -3.91
CA SER A 64 16.69 10.47 -4.69
C SER A 64 16.18 9.30 -3.84
N SER A 65 15.94 9.51 -2.55
CA SER A 65 15.32 8.52 -1.67
C SER A 65 13.90 8.16 -2.12
N VAL A 66 13.53 6.90 -1.91
CA VAL A 66 12.18 6.38 -2.14
C VAL A 66 11.54 6.03 -0.80
N PHE A 67 10.34 6.55 -0.56
CA PHE A 67 9.56 6.32 0.64
C PHE A 67 8.28 5.56 0.28
N ILE A 68 8.05 4.42 0.93
CA ILE A 68 6.87 3.58 0.70
C ILE A 68 6.05 3.53 1.98
N PHE A 69 4.81 3.98 1.89
CA PHE A 69 3.82 3.95 2.98
C PHE A 69 2.77 2.92 2.63
N ASP A 70 2.84 1.77 3.30
CA ASP A 70 1.85 0.70 3.15
C ASP A 70 0.64 0.92 4.06
N GLU A 71 -0.51 0.35 3.66
CA GLU A 71 -1.78 0.45 4.37
C GLU A 71 -2.19 1.88 4.73
N MET A 72 -2.02 2.81 3.78
CA MET A 72 -2.31 4.25 3.96
C MET A 72 -3.75 4.53 4.42
N ASP A 73 -4.71 3.68 4.07
CA ASP A 73 -6.10 3.78 4.53
C ASP A 73 -6.27 3.58 6.04
N LYS A 74 -5.32 2.92 6.70
CA LYS A 74 -5.31 2.68 8.14
C LYS A 74 -4.44 3.68 8.92
N LEU A 75 -3.68 4.53 8.22
CA LEU A 75 -2.82 5.51 8.87
C LEU A 75 -3.64 6.62 9.55
N HIS A 76 -3.20 7.01 10.75
CA HIS A 76 -3.84 8.09 11.49
C HIS A 76 -3.69 9.42 10.73
N PRO A 77 -4.73 10.25 10.60
CA PRO A 77 -4.67 11.50 9.83
C PRO A 77 -3.50 12.42 10.23
N GLY A 78 -3.18 12.48 11.53
CA GLY A 78 -2.04 13.26 12.01
C GLY A 78 -0.68 12.78 11.46
N VAL A 79 -0.49 11.49 11.21
CA VAL A 79 0.76 11.00 10.59
C VAL A 79 0.85 11.48 9.16
N ILE A 80 -0.28 11.48 8.46
CA ILE A 80 -0.36 11.97 7.08
C ILE A 80 -0.07 13.48 7.05
N ASP A 81 -0.62 14.24 7.99
CA ASP A 81 -0.37 15.67 8.14
C ASP A 81 1.12 16.01 8.27
N ALA A 82 1.89 15.14 8.94
CA ALA A 82 3.33 15.32 9.11
C ALA A 82 4.14 15.11 7.81
N ILE A 83 3.62 14.33 6.86
CA ILE A 83 4.29 14.03 5.58
C ILE A 83 4.00 15.11 4.52
N LYS A 84 2.82 15.75 4.59
CA LYS A 84 2.39 16.77 3.61
C LYS A 84 3.44 17.77 3.19
N PRO A 85 4.23 18.39 4.09
CA PRO A 85 5.15 19.44 3.69
C PRO A 85 6.20 18.94 2.70
N PHE A 86 6.51 17.64 2.72
CA PHE A 86 7.49 17.02 1.82
C PHE A 86 6.90 16.63 0.46
N LEU A 87 5.57 16.62 0.33
CA LEU A 87 4.85 16.35 -0.92
C LEU A 87 4.44 17.64 -1.64
N ASP A 88 4.39 18.76 -0.93
CA ASP A 88 4.01 20.05 -1.47
C ASP A 88 5.10 20.60 -2.41
N TYR A 89 4.73 21.50 -3.32
CA TYR A 89 5.57 21.99 -4.43
C TYR A 89 6.73 22.92 -3.98
N TYR A 90 6.98 23.04 -2.67
CA TYR A 90 8.05 23.88 -2.15
C TYR A 90 9.41 23.45 -2.71
N GLU A 91 10.19 24.41 -3.18
CA GLU A 91 11.52 24.12 -3.73
C GLU A 91 12.44 23.51 -2.66
N GLN A 92 12.27 23.96 -1.42
CA GLN A 92 13.03 23.56 -0.25
C GLN A 92 12.15 23.60 1.00
N VAL A 93 12.26 22.56 1.83
CA VAL A 93 11.77 22.58 3.21
C VAL A 93 13.00 22.45 4.09
N ASP A 94 13.23 23.44 4.96
CA ASP A 94 14.43 23.52 5.82
C ASP A 94 15.77 23.40 5.06
N GLY A 95 15.83 24.00 3.87
CA GLY A 95 17.03 24.02 3.01
C GLY A 95 17.29 22.74 2.21
N VAL A 96 16.42 21.72 2.33
CA VAL A 96 16.53 20.44 1.62
C VAL A 96 15.49 20.38 0.51
N SER A 97 15.89 19.99 -0.70
CA SER A 97 14.97 19.84 -1.83
C SER A 97 14.43 18.42 -1.94
N TYR A 98 13.10 18.30 -1.94
CA TYR A 98 12.38 17.02 -1.99
C TYR A 98 11.93 16.62 -3.39
N ARG A 99 12.19 17.45 -4.42
CA ARG A 99 11.73 17.26 -5.81
C ARG A 99 12.21 15.96 -6.48
N LYS A 100 13.29 15.37 -5.99
CA LYS A 100 13.86 14.13 -6.51
C LYS A 100 13.46 12.90 -5.69
N ALA A 101 12.84 13.10 -4.53
CA ALA A 101 12.38 12.02 -3.68
C ALA A 101 11.07 11.47 -4.25
N ILE A 102 10.89 10.15 -4.13
CA ILE A 102 9.69 9.47 -4.60
C ILE A 102 8.89 9.02 -3.38
N PHE A 103 7.61 9.39 -3.33
CA PHE A 103 6.69 8.95 -2.29
C PHE A 103 5.64 8.02 -2.90
N MET A 104 5.57 6.79 -2.42
CA MET A 104 4.62 5.78 -2.86
C MET A 104 3.65 5.45 -1.72
N PHE A 105 2.36 5.60 -1.98
CA PHE A 105 1.29 5.27 -1.04
C PHE A 105 0.55 4.03 -1.54
N LEU A 106 0.51 2.97 -0.72
CA LEU A 106 -0.25 1.77 -1.01
C LEU A 106 -1.50 1.77 -0.12
N SER A 107 -2.66 1.53 -0.74
CA SER A 107 -3.92 1.51 -0.03
C SER A 107 -4.89 0.53 -0.68
N ASN A 108 -5.76 -0.06 0.16
CA ASN A 108 -6.89 -0.87 -0.33
C ASN A 108 -8.17 -0.03 -0.49
N ALA A 109 -8.14 1.28 -0.19
CA ALA A 109 -9.29 2.16 -0.34
C ALA A 109 -9.79 2.17 -1.79
N GLY A 110 -11.11 2.06 -1.97
CA GLY A 110 -11.73 2.01 -3.30
C GLY A 110 -11.61 0.65 -4.01
N GLY A 111 -11.01 -0.37 -3.40
CA GLY A 111 -10.85 -1.70 -3.99
C GLY A 111 -12.17 -2.37 -4.39
N ASP A 112 -13.21 -2.31 -3.55
CA ASP A 112 -14.53 -2.88 -3.83
C ASP A 112 -15.20 -2.23 -5.05
N LEU A 113 -14.98 -0.93 -5.17
CA LEU A 113 -15.53 -0.07 -6.19
C LEU A 113 -14.85 -0.32 -7.56
N ILE A 114 -13.51 -0.41 -7.57
CA ILE A 114 -12.73 -0.85 -8.75
C ILE A 114 -13.17 -2.26 -9.19
N THR A 115 -13.35 -3.15 -8.22
CA THR A 115 -13.78 -4.53 -8.44
C THR A 115 -15.16 -4.60 -9.07
N LYS A 116 -16.10 -3.76 -8.62
CA LYS A 116 -17.43 -3.64 -9.21
C LYS A 116 -17.35 -3.20 -10.68
N THR A 117 -16.57 -2.18 -11.00
CA THR A 117 -16.38 -1.74 -12.39
C THR A 117 -15.78 -2.84 -13.26
N ALA A 118 -14.79 -3.56 -12.75
CA ALA A 118 -14.19 -4.70 -13.46
C ALA A 118 -15.21 -5.83 -13.71
N LEU A 119 -16.12 -6.07 -12.77
CA LEU A 119 -17.20 -7.05 -12.93
C LEU A 119 -18.25 -6.59 -13.96
N ASP A 120 -18.59 -5.30 -13.97
CA ASP A 120 -19.55 -4.74 -14.93
C ASP A 120 -19.01 -4.82 -16.36
N PHE A 121 -17.72 -4.57 -16.56
CA PHE A 121 -17.05 -4.77 -17.86
C PHE A 121 -17.10 -6.24 -18.31
N TRP A 122 -16.80 -7.16 -17.38
CA TRP A 122 -16.86 -8.58 -17.68
C TRP A 122 -18.27 -9.04 -18.06
N ARG A 123 -19.30 -8.57 -17.33
CA ARG A 123 -20.71 -8.86 -17.63
C ARG A 123 -21.17 -8.30 -18.97
N ALA A 124 -20.58 -7.18 -19.39
CA ALA A 124 -20.80 -6.60 -20.71
C ALA A 124 -20.01 -7.31 -21.83
N GLY A 125 -19.29 -8.40 -21.53
CA GLY A 125 -18.47 -9.13 -22.50
C GLY A 125 -17.23 -8.38 -22.95
N ARG A 126 -16.82 -7.32 -22.23
CA ARG A 126 -15.63 -6.54 -22.55
C ARG A 126 -14.38 -7.19 -21.95
N LYS A 127 -13.23 -6.95 -22.58
CA LYS A 127 -11.96 -7.46 -22.07
C LYS A 127 -11.51 -6.61 -20.88
N ARG A 128 -10.79 -7.24 -19.96
CA ARG A 128 -10.13 -6.56 -18.85
C ARG A 128 -9.19 -5.47 -19.34
N GLU A 129 -8.48 -5.73 -20.44
CA GLU A 129 -7.50 -4.84 -21.04
C GLU A 129 -8.15 -3.58 -21.67
N ASP A 130 -9.48 -3.56 -21.84
CA ASP A 130 -10.23 -2.40 -22.34
C ASP A 130 -10.59 -1.39 -21.24
N ILE A 131 -10.33 -1.71 -19.96
CA ILE A 131 -10.58 -0.82 -18.82
C ILE A 131 -9.54 0.31 -18.85
N GLN A 132 -10.01 1.55 -19.03
CA GLN A 132 -9.15 2.74 -19.02
C GLN A 132 -9.24 3.46 -17.67
N LEU A 133 -8.24 4.30 -17.38
CA LEU A 133 -8.20 5.08 -16.13
C LEU A 133 -9.45 5.96 -15.97
N LYS A 134 -9.94 6.57 -17.06
CA LYS A 134 -11.17 7.37 -17.09
C LYS A 134 -12.42 6.61 -16.64
N ASP A 135 -12.43 5.28 -16.78
CA ASP A 135 -13.56 4.45 -16.36
C ASP A 135 -13.54 4.21 -14.83
N LEU A 136 -12.37 4.40 -14.21
CA LEU A 136 -12.13 4.23 -12.78
C LEU A 136 -12.07 5.57 -12.04
N GLU A 137 -11.79 6.68 -12.72
CA GLU A 137 -11.74 8.03 -12.13
C GLU A 137 -13.01 8.41 -11.33
N PRO A 138 -14.26 8.19 -11.82
CA PRO A 138 -15.46 8.50 -11.05
C PRO A 138 -15.62 7.63 -9.80
N VAL A 139 -15.00 6.47 -9.81
CA VAL A 139 -15.12 5.44 -8.79
C VAL A 139 -14.09 5.67 -7.70
N LEU A 140 -12.87 6.05 -8.11
CA LEU A 140 -11.85 6.65 -7.26
C LEU A 140 -12.38 7.96 -6.65
N SER A 141 -13.15 8.75 -7.40
CA SER A 141 -13.72 10.02 -6.94
C SER A 141 -14.81 9.93 -5.88
N VAL A 142 -15.36 8.74 -5.65
CA VAL A 142 -16.34 8.51 -4.59
C VAL A 142 -15.72 7.72 -3.44
N GLY A 143 -15.05 6.61 -3.73
CA GLY A 143 -14.56 5.68 -2.70
C GLY A 143 -13.27 6.13 -2.04
N VAL A 144 -12.35 6.67 -2.83
CA VAL A 144 -11.13 7.29 -2.31
C VAL A 144 -11.42 8.72 -1.97
N PHE A 145 -12.32 9.41 -2.70
CA PHE A 145 -12.45 10.86 -2.69
C PHE A 145 -13.61 11.52 -1.87
N ASN A 146 -14.64 10.78 -1.48
CA ASN A 146 -15.82 11.38 -0.81
C ASN A 146 -16.11 10.79 0.57
N ASN A 147 -15.27 9.84 1.02
CA ASN A 147 -15.40 9.28 2.35
C ASN A 147 -14.68 10.17 3.38
N LYS A 148 -15.46 11.00 4.08
CA LYS A 148 -15.04 11.82 5.25
C LYS A 148 -14.38 11.03 6.40
N HIS A 149 -14.31 9.70 6.29
CA HIS A 149 -13.69 8.79 7.26
C HIS A 149 -12.37 8.17 6.78
N SER A 150 -11.98 8.34 5.51
CA SER A 150 -10.68 7.85 5.03
C SER A 150 -9.56 8.81 5.45
N GLY A 151 -8.44 8.26 5.94
CA GLY A 151 -7.29 9.06 6.41
C GLY A 151 -6.77 10.02 5.34
N LEU A 152 -6.84 9.60 4.07
CA LEU A 152 -6.38 10.34 2.90
C LEU A 152 -7.16 11.64 2.63
N TRP A 153 -8.45 11.71 3.00
CA TRP A 153 -9.27 12.93 2.90
C TRP A 153 -9.12 13.86 4.07
N ARG A 154 -9.09 13.31 5.29
CA ARG A 154 -8.98 14.14 6.49
C ARG A 154 -7.68 14.91 6.51
N SER A 155 -6.65 14.33 5.93
CA SER A 155 -5.40 15.01 5.70
C SER A 155 -5.41 15.90 4.46
N GLY A 156 -6.49 16.18 3.71
CA GLY A 156 -6.44 17.14 2.59
C GLY A 156 -5.30 16.94 1.56
N LEU A 157 -4.75 15.72 1.44
CA LEU A 157 -3.70 15.40 0.46
C LEU A 157 -4.26 15.53 -0.95
N ILE A 158 -5.54 15.18 -1.09
CA ILE A 158 -6.26 15.22 -2.36
C ILE A 158 -6.85 16.61 -2.63
N ASP A 159 -7.31 17.32 -1.59
CA ASP A 159 -7.78 18.72 -1.72
C ASP A 159 -6.73 19.66 -2.30
N ARG A 160 -5.44 19.35 -2.12
CA ARG A 160 -4.30 20.11 -2.66
C ARG A 160 -3.64 19.47 -3.89
N ASN A 161 -4.22 18.39 -4.43
CA ASN A 161 -3.66 17.66 -5.57
C ASN A 161 -2.17 17.28 -5.39
N LEU A 162 -1.82 16.81 -4.18
CA LEU A 162 -0.45 16.41 -3.82
C LEU A 162 -0.07 15.00 -4.32
N ILE A 163 -0.99 14.32 -5.00
CA ILE A 163 -0.76 13.02 -5.61
C ILE A 163 -0.66 13.23 -7.12
N ASP A 164 0.50 12.90 -7.68
CA ASP A 164 0.75 13.06 -9.11
C ASP A 164 -0.05 12.06 -9.96
N TYR A 165 -0.09 10.80 -9.53
CA TYR A 165 -0.71 9.70 -10.28
C TYR A 165 -1.44 8.72 -9.37
N PHE A 166 -2.64 8.32 -9.80
CA PHE A 166 -3.37 7.21 -9.21
C PHE A 166 -3.19 5.97 -10.07
N ILE A 167 -2.66 4.90 -9.46
CA ILE A 167 -2.39 3.63 -10.15
C ILE A 167 -3.35 2.57 -9.60
N PRO A 168 -4.48 2.30 -10.28
CA PRO A 168 -5.45 1.31 -9.81
C PRO A 168 -4.98 -0.12 -10.06
N PHE A 169 -5.13 -0.98 -9.06
CA PHE A 169 -4.88 -2.41 -9.18
C PHE A 169 -6.20 -3.17 -9.36
N LEU A 170 -6.36 -3.80 -10.52
CA LEU A 170 -7.55 -4.57 -10.86
C LEU A 170 -7.50 -5.98 -10.23
N PRO A 171 -8.65 -6.56 -9.83
CA PRO A 171 -8.70 -7.88 -9.19
C PRO A 171 -8.15 -8.99 -10.08
N LEU A 172 -7.53 -10.03 -9.52
CA LEU A 172 -6.85 -11.07 -10.31
C LEU A 172 -7.81 -12.18 -10.74
N GLU A 173 -7.92 -12.41 -12.04
CA GLU A 173 -8.61 -13.57 -12.61
C GLU A 173 -7.89 -14.91 -12.35
N TYR A 174 -8.60 -16.02 -12.54
CA TYR A 174 -8.06 -17.39 -12.45
C TYR A 174 -6.75 -17.60 -13.23
N ARG A 175 -6.65 -17.06 -14.46
CA ARG A 175 -5.41 -17.14 -15.27
C ARG A 175 -4.20 -16.52 -14.55
N HIS A 176 -4.40 -15.40 -13.86
CA HIS A 176 -3.34 -14.71 -13.14
C HIS A 176 -2.92 -15.49 -11.89
N VAL A 177 -3.87 -16.14 -11.21
CA VAL A 177 -3.54 -17.05 -10.10
C VAL A 177 -2.65 -18.19 -10.58
N LYS A 178 -2.97 -18.84 -11.70
CA LYS A 178 -2.08 -19.87 -12.30
C LYS A 178 -0.69 -19.30 -12.62
N MET A 179 -0.59 -18.06 -13.12
CA MET A 179 0.70 -17.41 -13.35
C MET A 179 1.49 -17.22 -12.05
N CYS A 180 0.84 -16.81 -10.96
CA CYS A 180 1.48 -16.69 -9.65
C CYS A 180 1.99 -18.03 -9.13
N VAL A 181 1.20 -19.11 -9.26
CA VAL A 181 1.64 -20.45 -8.84
C VAL A 181 2.88 -20.89 -9.62
N ARG A 182 2.89 -20.71 -10.95
CA ARG A 182 4.09 -21.01 -11.78
C ARG A 182 5.30 -20.19 -11.37
N ALA A 183 5.10 -18.90 -11.09
CA ALA A 183 6.19 -18.01 -10.68
C ALA A 183 6.76 -18.44 -9.32
N GLU A 184 5.90 -18.81 -8.37
CA GLU A 184 6.30 -19.29 -7.05
C GLU A 184 7.05 -20.62 -7.12
N MET A 185 6.59 -21.58 -7.92
CA MET A 185 7.30 -22.85 -8.14
C MET A 185 8.72 -22.62 -8.69
N ARG A 186 8.86 -21.71 -9.66
CA ARG A 186 10.17 -21.33 -10.21
C ARG A 186 11.04 -20.61 -9.20
N ALA A 187 10.47 -19.74 -8.37
CA ALA A 187 11.19 -19.04 -7.31
C ALA A 187 11.77 -20.01 -6.27
N ARG A 188 11.08 -21.14 -6.03
CA ARG A 188 11.55 -22.25 -5.18
C ARG A 188 12.55 -23.19 -5.85
N GLY A 189 12.80 -23.02 -7.15
CA GLY A 189 13.67 -23.91 -7.93
C GLY A 189 13.01 -25.24 -8.34
N SER A 190 11.70 -25.40 -8.14
CA SER A 190 10.96 -26.57 -8.57
C SER A 190 10.60 -26.50 -10.05
N ALA A 191 10.56 -27.65 -10.72
CA ALA A 191 9.98 -27.75 -12.05
C ALA A 191 8.49 -27.40 -12.00
N VAL A 192 7.99 -26.72 -13.03
CA VAL A 192 6.56 -26.37 -13.11
C VAL A 192 5.77 -27.61 -13.50
N ASP A 193 4.90 -28.05 -12.59
CA ASP A 193 3.91 -29.10 -12.81
C ASP A 193 2.53 -28.44 -13.01
N GLU A 194 1.96 -28.52 -14.21
CA GLU A 194 0.68 -27.89 -14.54
C GLU A 194 -0.52 -28.52 -13.81
N ASP A 195 -0.41 -29.77 -13.35
CA ASP A 195 -1.45 -30.41 -12.55
C ASP A 195 -1.46 -29.81 -11.14
N ILE A 196 -0.28 -29.60 -10.53
CA ILE A 196 -0.15 -28.87 -9.26
C ILE A 196 -0.66 -27.43 -9.43
N VAL A 197 -0.29 -26.74 -10.51
CA VAL A 197 -0.74 -25.36 -10.77
C VAL A 197 -2.27 -25.28 -10.81
N THR A 198 -2.91 -26.26 -11.45
CA THR A 198 -4.37 -26.29 -11.58
C THR A 198 -5.04 -26.61 -10.24
N ARG A 199 -4.55 -27.63 -9.51
CA ARG A 199 -5.06 -27.99 -8.17
C ARG A 199 -4.97 -26.81 -7.19
N VAL A 200 -3.80 -26.18 -7.09
CA VAL A 200 -3.59 -25.03 -6.20
C VAL A 200 -4.51 -23.87 -6.59
N ALA A 201 -4.70 -23.61 -7.89
CA ALA A 201 -5.61 -22.56 -8.33
C ALA A 201 -7.09 -22.87 -8.02
N GLU A 202 -7.51 -24.14 -8.07
CA GLU A 202 -8.88 -24.57 -7.74
C GLU A 202 -9.18 -24.53 -6.24
N GLU A 203 -8.17 -24.71 -5.38
CA GLU A 203 -8.29 -24.58 -3.91
C GLU A 203 -8.46 -23.12 -3.44
N MET A 204 -8.29 -22.15 -4.34
CA MET A 204 -8.43 -20.73 -4.05
C MET A 204 -9.89 -20.30 -4.08
N THR A 205 -10.20 -19.24 -3.33
CA THR A 205 -11.55 -18.67 -3.30
C THR A 205 -11.71 -17.58 -4.34
N PHE A 206 -12.84 -17.61 -5.04
CA PHE A 206 -13.18 -16.68 -6.11
C PHE A 206 -14.59 -16.11 -5.92
N PHE A 207 -14.77 -14.90 -6.42
CA PHE A 207 -16.03 -14.18 -6.44
C PHE A 207 -16.38 -13.71 -7.86
N PRO A 208 -17.67 -13.45 -8.14
CA PRO A 208 -18.83 -13.90 -7.37
C PRO A 208 -18.95 -15.43 -7.32
N LYS A 209 -19.67 -15.99 -6.32
CA LYS A 209 -19.68 -17.44 -6.02
C LYS A 209 -20.15 -18.32 -7.18
N GLY A 210 -21.02 -17.81 -8.05
CA GLY A 210 -21.54 -18.56 -9.20
C GLY A 210 -20.53 -18.63 -10.34
N GLU A 211 -19.93 -17.50 -10.68
CA GLU A 211 -19.08 -17.34 -11.86
C GLU A 211 -17.58 -17.54 -11.58
N LYS A 212 -17.15 -17.43 -10.31
CA LYS A 212 -15.77 -17.64 -9.84
C LYS A 212 -14.70 -16.93 -10.69
N ILE A 213 -14.92 -15.65 -10.98
CA ILE A 213 -14.12 -14.91 -11.97
C ILE A 213 -12.82 -14.38 -11.35
N TYR A 214 -12.95 -13.69 -10.22
CA TYR A 214 -11.86 -12.95 -9.58
C TYR A 214 -11.50 -13.58 -8.24
N SER A 215 -10.22 -13.63 -7.91
CA SER A 215 -9.74 -14.18 -6.64
C SER A 215 -9.96 -13.21 -5.49
N ASP A 216 -10.53 -13.69 -4.37
CA ASP A 216 -10.78 -12.86 -3.18
C ASP A 216 -9.48 -12.30 -2.58
N LYS A 217 -8.39 -13.07 -2.64
CA LYS A 217 -7.10 -12.74 -2.00
C LYS A 217 -5.98 -12.50 -3.01
N GLY A 218 -6.31 -12.48 -4.30
CA GLY A 218 -5.32 -12.46 -5.37
C GLY A 218 -4.30 -13.59 -5.20
N CYS A 219 -3.02 -13.27 -5.21
CA CYS A 219 -1.94 -14.26 -5.07
C CYS A 219 -1.40 -14.42 -3.65
N LYS A 220 -1.98 -13.75 -2.64
CA LYS A 220 -1.41 -13.71 -1.28
C LYS A 220 -1.25 -15.09 -0.62
N THR A 221 -2.18 -16.01 -0.85
CA THR A 221 -2.18 -17.34 -0.20
C THR A 221 -1.61 -18.46 -1.06
N VAL A 222 -1.10 -18.14 -2.26
CA VAL A 222 -0.53 -19.15 -3.19
C VAL A 222 0.63 -19.89 -2.55
N GLN A 223 1.54 -19.16 -1.88
CA GLN A 223 2.70 -19.72 -1.21
C GLN A 223 2.30 -20.78 -0.18
N SER A 224 1.37 -20.45 0.71
CA SER A 224 0.88 -21.38 1.75
C SER A 224 0.15 -22.59 1.19
N ARG A 225 -0.48 -22.48 0.01
CA ARG A 225 -1.19 -23.60 -0.63
C ARG A 225 -0.22 -24.55 -1.32
N LEU A 226 0.84 -24.02 -1.92
CA LEU A 226 1.90 -24.82 -2.52
C LEU A 226 2.66 -25.67 -1.51
N ASP A 227 2.73 -25.28 -0.23
CA ASP A 227 3.42 -26.07 0.80
C ASP A 227 2.78 -27.44 1.07
N PHE A 228 1.56 -27.68 0.57
CA PHE A 228 0.85 -28.96 0.69
C PHE A 228 1.04 -29.89 -0.52
N HIS A 229 1.78 -29.47 -1.55
CA HIS A 229 2.00 -30.22 -2.80
C HIS A 229 3.50 -30.36 -3.11
#